data_AF-A0A6I5HIZ6-F1
#
_entry.id   AF-A0A6I5HIZ6-F1
#
_cell.length_a   1.000
_cell.length_b   1.000
_cell.length_c   1.000
_cell.angle_alpha   90.00
_cell.angle_beta   90.00
_cell.angle_gamma   90.00
#
_symmetry.space_group_name_H-M   'P 1'
#
loop_
_entity.id
_entity.type
_entity.pdbx_description
1 polymer ?
#
loop_
_entity_poly.entity_id
_entity_poly.type
_entity_poly.pdbx_seq_one_letter_code
_entity_poly.pdbx_strand_id
1 'polypeptide(L)' 'MEVFTGLRPAQFRRLVQAVRIKGGRALAPSRPGRPWALDLEDRVLLVAMYYRTNLTMRQLAPLFGISPAAV' A
#
# COMPACT_ATOMS: atom_id res chain seq x y z
N MET A 1 5.26 -5.64 -10.21
CA MET A 1 3.88 -5.79 -9.73
C MET A 1 3.46 -7.25 -9.61
N GLU A 2 3.48 -8.02 -10.70
CA GLU A 2 3.09 -9.44 -10.68
C GLU A 2 4.03 -10.31 -9.83
N VAL A 3 5.34 -10.07 -9.92
CA VAL A 3 6.36 -10.74 -9.07
C VAL A 3 6.12 -10.52 -7.57
N PHE A 4 5.64 -9.32 -7.19
CA PHE A 4 5.52 -8.93 -5.78
C PHE A 4 4.16 -9.26 -5.16
N THR A 5 3.10 -9.24 -5.97
CA THR A 5 1.72 -9.38 -5.48
C THR A 5 1.03 -10.65 -5.99
N GLY A 6 1.59 -11.31 -7.01
CA GLY A 6 0.91 -12.37 -7.76
C GLY A 6 -0.25 -11.86 -8.63
N LEU A 7 -0.44 -10.54 -8.75
CA LEU A 7 -1.52 -9.95 -9.53
C LEU A 7 -1.00 -9.39 -10.85
N ARG A 8 -1.73 -9.69 -11.93
CA ARG A 8 -1.55 -8.98 -13.19
C ARG A 8 -1.82 -7.48 -12.98
N PRO A 9 -1.17 -6.57 -13.73
CA PRO A 9 -1.35 -5.12 -13.55
C PRO A 9 -2.81 -4.65 -13.56
N ALA A 10 -3.66 -5.24 -14.41
CA ALA A 10 -5.09 -4.94 -14.45
C ALA A 10 -5.84 -5.40 -13.19
N GLN A 11 -5.48 -6.55 -12.61
CA GLN A 11 -6.08 -7.04 -11.37
C GLN A 11 -5.70 -6.16 -10.19
N PHE A 12 -4.46 -5.70 -10.14
CA PHE A 12 -4.01 -4.77 -9.11
C PHE A 12 -4.72 -3.41 -9.20
N ARG A 13 -4.86 -2.83 -10.40
CA ARG A 13 -5.64 -1.60 -10.56
C ARG A 13 -7.09 -1.75 -10.06
N ARG A 14 -7.70 -2.92 -10.29
CA ARG A 14 -9.03 -3.24 -9.74
C ARG A 14 -9.01 -3.32 -8.21
N LEU A 15 -7.98 -3.91 -7.62
CA LEU A 15 -7.81 -3.95 -6.16
C LEU A 15 -7.65 -2.54 -5.58
N VAL A 16 -6.78 -1.70 -6.14
CA VAL A 16 -6.60 -0.31 -5.71
C VAL A 16 -7.92 0.46 -5.78
N GLN A 17 -8.70 0.27 -6.85
CA GLN A 17 -10.01 0.90 -6.98
C GLN A 17 -11.01 0.37 -5.94
N ALA A 18 -11.02 -0.94 -5.68
CA ALA A 18 -11.87 -1.52 -4.64
C ALA A 18 -11.51 -0.98 -3.25
N VAL A 19 -10.22 -0.83 -2.94
CA VAL A 19 -9.74 -0.23 -1.68
C VAL A 19 -10.13 1.24 -1.60
N ARG A 20 -10.03 2.00 -2.71
CA ARG A 20 -10.47 3.40 -2.76
C ARG A 20 -11.96 3.53 -2.43
N ILE A 21 -12.80 2.72 -3.09
CA ILE A 21 -14.26 2.75 -2.91
C ILE A 21 -14.62 2.35 -1.48
N LYS A 22 -14.06 1.24 -0.97
CA LYS A 22 -14.38 0.73 0.38
C LYS A 22 -13.75 1.56 1.50
N GLY A 23 -12.60 2.17 1.25
CA GLY A 23 -11.88 2.98 2.24
C GLY A 23 -12.59 4.31 2.55
N GLY A 24 -13.37 4.85 1.62
CA GLY A 24 -14.26 5.99 1.86
C GLY A 24 -13.59 7.12 2.65
N ARG A 25 -14.21 7.52 3.78
CA ARG A 25 -13.69 8.59 4.66
C ARG A 25 -12.34 8.28 5.30
N ALA A 26 -11.97 7.00 5.48
CA ALA A 26 -10.69 6.63 6.07
C ALA A 26 -9.49 6.98 5.17
N LEU A 27 -9.72 7.16 3.87
CA LEU A 27 -8.71 7.61 2.90
C LEU A 27 -8.79 9.11 2.60
N ALA A 28 -9.72 9.84 3.22
CA ALA A 28 -9.91 11.27 2.96
C ALA A 28 -8.66 12.07 3.38
N PRO A 29 -8.17 13.02 2.55
CA PRO A 29 -7.03 13.87 2.90
C PRO A 29 -7.27 14.72 4.15
N SER A 30 -8.53 15.05 4.43
CA SER A 30 -8.97 15.85 5.58
C SER A 30 -9.07 15.08 6.89
N ARG A 31 -8.70 13.79 6.91
CA ARG A 31 -8.74 13.01 8.15
C ARG A 31 -7.72 13.54 9.17
N PRO A 32 -8.05 13.52 10.48
CA PRO A 32 -7.08 13.86 11.51
C PRO A 32 -5.91 12.86 11.54
N GLY A 33 -4.74 13.35 11.95
CA GLY A 33 -3.51 12.56 12.08
C GLY A 33 -2.49 12.76 10.95
N ARG A 34 -1.33 12.11 11.06
CA ARG A 34 -0.27 12.21 10.06
C ARG A 34 -0.72 11.55 8.74
N PRO A 35 -0.59 12.24 7.60
CA PRO A 35 -0.78 11.60 6.30
C PRO A 35 0.31 10.56 6.09
N TRP A 36 -0.04 9.44 5.45
CA TRP A 36 0.97 8.47 5.04
C TRP A 36 1.87 9.09 3.99
N ALA A 37 3.16 8.74 4.03
CA ALA A 37 4.14 9.21 3.04
C ALA A 37 3.90 8.61 1.64
N LEU A 38 3.18 7.48 1.56
CA LEU A 38 2.89 6.76 0.32
C LEU A 38 1.54 7.18 -0.27
N ASP A 39 1.41 7.09 -1.59
CA ASP A 39 0.12 7.19 -2.25
C ASP A 39 -0.73 5.92 -2.00
N LEU A 40 -1.97 5.89 -2.48
CA LEU A 40 -2.83 4.72 -2.23
C LEU A 40 -2.31 3.46 -2.94
N GLU A 41 -1.69 3.60 -4.11
CA GLU A 41 -1.21 2.46 -4.89
C GLU A 41 -0.04 1.79 -4.18
N ASP A 42 0.93 2.58 -3.72
CA ASP A 42 2.08 2.13 -2.95
C ASP A 42 1.68 1.54 -1.59
N ARG A 43 0.67 2.11 -0.92
CA ARG A 43 0.11 1.51 0.31
C ARG A 43 -0.45 0.11 0.05
N VAL A 44 -1.22 -0.06 -1.02
CA VAL A 44 -1.83 -1.35 -1.36
C VAL A 44 -0.75 -2.34 -1.79
N LEU A 45 0.28 -1.90 -2.51
CA LEU A 45 1.43 -2.71 -2.87
C LEU A 45 2.21 -3.16 -1.63
N LEU A 46 2.49 -2.26 -0.69
CA LEU A 46 3.18 -2.56 0.57
C LEU A 46 2.44 -3.63 1.36
N VAL A 47 1.13 -3.48 1.54
CA VAL A 47 0.30 -4.45 2.25
C VAL A 47 0.26 -5.79 1.49
N ALA A 48 0.13 -5.77 0.17
CA ALA A 48 0.15 -7.00 -0.62
C ALA A 48 1.49 -7.76 -0.52
N MET A 49 2.62 -7.04 -0.53
CA MET A 49 3.95 -7.61 -0.34
C MET A 49 4.11 -8.19 1.06
N TYR A 50 3.65 -7.47 2.09
CA TYR A 50 3.67 -7.95 3.47
C TYR A 50 2.87 -9.26 3.65
N TYR A 51 1.70 -9.38 2.99
CA TYR A 51 0.91 -10.61 3.05
C TYR A 51 1.49 -11.76 2.20
N ARG A 52 2.19 -11.45 1.10
CA ARG A 52 2.66 -12.47 0.15
C ARG A 52 4.06 -12.99 0.48
N THR A 53 4.84 -12.22 1.21
CA THR A 53 6.24 -12.51 1.54
C THR A 53 6.43 -12.53 3.06
N ASN A 54 7.48 -13.20 3.54
CA ASN A 54 7.82 -13.18 4.98
C ASN A 54 8.64 -11.93 5.38
N LEU A 55 8.50 -10.83 4.64
CA LEU A 55 9.24 -9.60 4.90
C LEU A 55 8.54 -8.76 5.96
N THR A 56 9.32 -8.22 6.89
CA THR A 56 8.82 -7.27 7.89
C THR A 56 8.58 -5.89 7.29
N MET A 57 7.74 -5.06 7.92
CA MET A 57 7.56 -3.65 7.53
C MET A 57 8.90 -2.88 7.47
N ARG A 58 9.84 -3.21 8.34
CA ARG A 58 11.20 -2.65 8.35
C ARG A 58 12.00 -2.98 7.10
N GLN A 59 11.82 -4.18 6.54
CA GLN A 59 12.47 -4.61 5.30
C GLN A 59 11.74 -4.08 4.06
N LEU A 60 10.43 -3.87 4.16
CA LEU A 60 9.62 -3.33 3.06
C LEU A 60 9.79 -1.82 2.89
N ALA A 61 9.87 -1.04 3.98
CA ALA A 61 9.91 0.43 3.93
C ALA A 61 10.98 1.01 2.98
N PRO A 62 12.24 0.51 2.96
CA PRO A 62 13.25 1.02 2.04
C PRO A 62 12.92 0.78 0.56
N LEU A 63 12.13 -0.25 0.23
CA LEU A 63 11.70 -0.54 -1.15
C LEU A 63 10.76 0.55 -1.70
N PHE A 64 10.11 1.30 -0.81
CA PHE A 64 9.23 2.43 -1.15
C PHE A 64 9.89 3.79 -0.88
N GLY A 65 11.20 3.83 -0.59
CA GLY A 65 11.92 5.07 -0.32
C GLY A 65 11.49 5.79 0.97
N ILE A 66 10.83 5.09 1.89
CA ILE A 66 10.37 5.65 3.17
C ILE A 66 11.15 5.06 4.34
N SER A 67 11.23 5.82 5.44
CA SER A 67 11.82 5.29 6.66
C SER A 67 10.90 4.23 7.28
N PRO A 68 11.43 3.22 7.98
CA PRO A 68 10.59 2.26 8.70
C PRO A 68 9.64 2.87 9.73
N ALA A 69 9.92 4.08 10.21
CA ALA A 69 9.05 4.82 11.13
C ALA A 69 7.90 5.58 10.44
N ALA A 70 7.89 5.59 9.09
CA ALA A 70 6.87 6.23 8.28
C ALA A 70 5.85 5.24 7.68
N VAL A 71 6.06 3.93 7.89
CA VAL A 71 5.05 2.87 7.69
C VAL A 71 4.14 2.84 8.90
#